data_AF-A0A381U0J2-F1
#
_entry.id   AF-A0A381U0J2-F1
#
_cell.length_a   1.000
_cell.length_b   1.000
_cell.length_c   1.000
_cell.angle_alpha   90.00
_cell.angle_beta   90.00
_cell.angle_gamma   90.00
#
_symmetry.space_group_name_H-M   'P 1'
#
loop_
_entity.id
_entity.type
_entity.pdbx_description
1 polymer ?
#
loop_
_entity_poly.entity_id
_entity_poly.type
_entity_poly.pdbx_seq_one_letter_code
_entity_poly.pdbx_strand_id
1 'polypeptide(L)'
;MSDTWATEIGKISKKRPISIVNFIPMDHGLSGGITRIGIIGSLLGSSLFGFTIWCVIPIPSFIVYGIILCGFVGSIFDSFLGATIQEKYETQTGEIIESSQEGAIFISGISWVNNDMVNLMNTAFAPTLMYFYLKIF
;
A
#
# COMPACT_ATOMS: atom_id res chain seq x y z
N MET A 1 -7.03 -2.56 -5.23
CA MET A 1 -8.11 -3.12 -4.37
C MET A 1 -7.58 -3.66 -3.04
N SER A 2 -6.40 -4.27 -3.01
CA SER A 2 -5.77 -4.74 -1.77
C SER A 2 -5.50 -3.57 -0.79
N ASP A 3 -4.96 -2.44 -1.26
CA ASP A 3 -4.71 -1.24 -0.42
C ASP A 3 -5.96 -0.62 0.18
N THR A 4 -7.05 -0.61 -0.59
CA THR A 4 -8.35 -0.11 -0.13
C THR A 4 -8.87 -0.95 1.03
N TRP A 5 -8.80 -2.28 0.91
CA TRP A 5 -9.21 -3.18 1.98
C TRP A 5 -8.26 -3.12 3.17
N ALA A 6 -6.95 -2.98 2.92
CA ALA A 6 -5.95 -2.79 3.97
C ALA A 6 -6.24 -1.55 4.83
N THR A 7 -6.57 -0.44 4.16
CA THR A 7 -6.83 0.84 4.80
C THR A 7 -8.18 0.86 5.50
N GLU A 8 -9.26 0.42 4.84
CA GLU A 8 -10.60 0.43 5.43
C GLU A 8 -10.75 -0.55 6.60
N ILE A 9 -10.22 -1.77 6.46
CA ILE A 9 -10.20 -2.73 7.57
C ILE A 9 -9.17 -2.30 8.64
N GLY A 10 -8.07 -1.68 8.22
CA GLY A 10 -7.04 -1.14 9.10
C GLY A 10 -7.56 -0.03 10.02
N LYS A 11 -8.48 0.82 9.55
CA LYS A 11 -9.14 1.87 10.35
C LYS A 11 -9.94 1.31 11.54
N ILE A 12 -10.40 0.06 11.45
CA ILE A 12 -11.12 -0.63 12.53
C ILE A 12 -10.14 -1.03 13.66
N SER A 13 -8.83 -1.03 13.39
CA SER A 13 -7.84 -1.36 14.40
C SER A 13 -7.80 -0.31 15.50
N LYS A 14 -8.04 -0.76 16.75
CA LYS A 14 -7.86 0.07 17.96
C LYS A 14 -6.38 0.37 18.26
N LYS A 15 -5.44 -0.29 17.58
CA LYS A 15 -4.00 -0.10 17.77
C LYS A 15 -3.48 0.88 16.73
N ARG A 16 -2.58 1.77 17.17
CA ARG A 16 -1.89 2.70 16.28
C ARG A 16 -1.14 1.94 15.18
N PRO A 17 -1.16 2.42 13.92
CA PRO A 17 -0.33 1.89 12.85
C PRO A 17 1.14 1.96 13.24
N ILE A 18 1.93 1.04 12.71
CA ILE A 18 3.39 1.08 12.82
C ILE A 18 3.96 1.33 11.44
N SER A 19 5.02 2.13 11.33
CA SER A 19 5.69 2.33 10.05
C SER A 19 6.35 1.03 9.61
N ILE A 20 6.18 0.68 8.33
CA ILE A 20 6.76 -0.53 7.74
C ILE A 20 8.29 -0.53 7.71
N VAL A 21 8.92 0.65 7.81
CA VAL A 21 10.38 0.80 7.69
C VAL A 21 11.08 0.66 9.05
N ASN A 22 10.62 1.40 10.04
CA ASN A 22 11.28 1.51 11.35
C ASN A 22 10.49 0.85 12.49
N PHE A 23 9.28 0.34 12.22
CA PHE A 23 8.39 -0.31 13.17
C PHE A 23 7.99 0.58 14.37
N ILE A 24 8.10 1.91 14.20
CA ILE A 24 7.71 2.90 15.22
C ILE A 24 6.21 3.21 15.05
N PRO A 25 5.44 3.36 16.15
CA PRO A 25 4.05 3.80 16.08
C PRO A 25 3.92 5.17 15.43
N MET A 26 2.93 5.32 14.56
CA MET A 26 2.62 6.57 13.85
C MET A 26 1.14 6.90 13.96
N ASP A 27 0.79 8.14 13.60
CA ASP A 27 -0.60 8.58 13.59
C ASP A 27 -1.39 7.94 12.46
N HIS A 28 -2.70 7.81 12.68
CA HIS A 28 -3.60 7.23 11.68
C HIS A 28 -3.71 8.16 10.47
N GLY A 29 -3.76 7.57 9.27
CA GLY A 29 -3.96 8.31 8.02
C GLY A 29 -2.67 8.74 7.31
N LEU A 30 -1.51 8.52 7.92
CA LEU A 30 -0.22 8.71 7.27
C LEU A 30 0.17 7.47 6.43
N SER A 31 0.64 7.70 5.21
CA SER A 31 1.21 6.70 4.31
C SER A 31 2.40 5.99 4.95
N GLY A 32 2.43 4.69 4.67
CA GLY A 32 3.43 3.76 5.16
C GLY A 32 3.16 3.16 6.54
N GLY A 33 2.02 3.50 7.14
CA GLY A 33 1.50 2.86 8.33
C GLY A 33 0.82 1.53 8.01
N ILE A 34 1.34 0.44 8.59
CA ILE A 34 0.74 -0.89 8.51
C ILE A 34 0.12 -1.28 9.85
N THR A 35 -1.00 -2.00 9.80
CA THR A 35 -1.59 -2.65 10.97
C THR A 35 -1.72 -4.15 10.72
N ARG A 36 -1.69 -4.96 11.78
CA ARG A 36 -1.89 -6.42 11.64
C ARG A 36 -3.22 -6.76 10.97
N ILE A 37 -4.27 -6.01 11.30
CA ILE A 37 -5.61 -6.22 10.73
C ILE A 37 -5.61 -5.75 9.26
N GLY A 38 -4.92 -4.66 8.93
CA GLY A 38 -4.76 -4.19 7.55
C GLY A 38 -4.03 -5.20 6.66
N ILE A 39 -2.97 -5.85 7.15
CA ILE A 39 -2.27 -6.91 6.41
C ILE A 39 -3.20 -8.11 6.13
N ILE A 40 -4.00 -8.52 7.12
CA ILE A 40 -5.00 -9.57 6.90
C ILE A 40 -6.06 -9.11 5.91
N GLY A 41 -6.50 -7.85 6.01
CA GLY A 41 -7.45 -7.23 5.09
C GLY A 41 -6.92 -7.18 3.65
N SER A 42 -5.64 -6.89 3.45
CA SER A 42 -5.00 -6.83 2.14
C SER A 42 -4.91 -8.22 1.49
N LEU A 43 -4.60 -9.25 2.29
CA LEU A 43 -4.62 -10.65 1.85
C LEU A 43 -6.03 -11.14 1.52
N LEU A 44 -7.02 -10.81 2.34
CA LEU A 44 -8.42 -11.18 2.09
C LEU A 44 -8.97 -10.48 0.84
N GLY A 45 -8.69 -9.18 0.68
CA GLY A 45 -9.13 -8.41 -0.48
C GLY A 45 -8.52 -8.90 -1.79
N SER A 46 -7.22 -9.22 -1.79
CA SER A 46 -6.56 -9.83 -2.96
C SER A 46 -7.06 -11.24 -3.25
N SER A 47 -7.28 -12.07 -2.21
CA SER A 47 -7.83 -13.43 -2.34
C SER A 47 -9.26 -13.42 -2.91
N LEU A 48 -10.11 -12.53 -2.40
CA LEU A 48 -11.48 -12.38 -2.89
C LEU A 48 -11.48 -11.98 -4.37
N PHE A 49 -10.63 -11.02 -4.74
CA PHE A 49 -10.51 -10.58 -6.13
C PHE A 49 -10.01 -11.70 -7.05
N GLY A 50 -8.97 -12.44 -6.65
CA GLY A 50 -8.48 -13.60 -7.39
C GLY A 50 -9.56 -14.68 -7.55
N PHE A 51 -10.32 -14.96 -6.49
CA PHE A 51 -11.43 -15.91 -6.53
C PHE A 51 -12.55 -15.46 -7.48
N THR A 52 -12.92 -14.17 -7.47
CA THR A 52 -13.90 -13.63 -8.42
C THR A 52 -13.44 -13.79 -9.87
N ILE A 53 -12.16 -13.50 -10.16
CA ILE A 53 -11.60 -13.70 -11.51
C ILE A 53 -11.68 -15.16 -11.92
N TRP A 54 -11.31 -16.08 -11.02
CA TRP A 54 -11.36 -17.52 -11.30
C TRP A 54 -12.77 -18.02 -11.64
N CYS A 55 -13.80 -17.47 -10.99
CA CYS A 55 -15.19 -17.82 -11.29
C CYS A 55 -15.70 -17.26 -12.63
N VAL A 56 -15.19 -16.11 -13.07
CA VAL A 56 -15.71 -15.41 -14.26
C VAL A 56 -14.90 -15.74 -15.51
N ILE A 57 -13.59 -15.94 -15.37
CA ILE A 57 -12.65 -16.13 -16.46
C ILE A 57 -11.99 -17.50 -16.33
N PRO A 58 -12.08 -18.37 -17.35
CA PRO A 58 -11.45 -19.68 -17.32
C PRO A 58 -9.93 -19.56 -17.51
N ILE A 59 -9.23 -19.19 -16.45
CA ILE A 59 -7.76 -19.13 -16.38
C ILE A 59 -7.20 -20.22 -15.47
N PRO A 60 -5.98 -20.71 -15.73
CA PRO A 60 -5.29 -21.64 -14.83
C PRO A 60 -5.15 -21.10 -13.41
N SER A 61 -5.31 -21.97 -12.41
CA SER A 61 -5.25 -21.59 -10.99
C SER A 61 -3.92 -20.95 -10.58
N PHE A 62 -2.80 -21.30 -11.24
CA PHE A 62 -1.52 -20.68 -10.94
C PHE A 62 -1.51 -19.17 -11.27
N ILE A 63 -2.20 -18.74 -12.33
CA ILE A 63 -2.33 -17.32 -12.67
C ILE A 63 -3.13 -16.59 -11.58
N VAL A 64 -4.17 -17.23 -11.04
CA VAL A 64 -4.96 -16.69 -9.93
C VAL A 64 -4.08 -16.50 -8.69
N TYR A 65 -3.25 -17.47 -8.34
CA TYR A 65 -2.29 -17.33 -7.24
C TYR A 65 -1.29 -16.19 -7.49
N GLY A 66 -0.83 -16.03 -8.73
CA GLY A 66 -0.01 -14.89 -9.15
C GLY A 66 -0.70 -13.53 -8.94
N ILE A 67 -1.98 -13.41 -9.29
CA ILE A 67 -2.78 -12.19 -9.08
C ILE A 67 -2.92 -11.88 -7.59
N ILE A 68 -3.24 -12.88 -6.76
CA ILE A 68 -3.36 -12.71 -5.30
C ILE A 68 -2.03 -12.23 -4.73
N LEU A 69 -0.93 -12.89 -5.11
CA LEU A 69 0.42 -12.55 -4.65
C LEU A 69 0.81 -11.14 -5.09
N CYS A 70 0.58 -10.78 -6.35
CA CYS A 70 0.90 -9.43 -6.85
C CYS A 70 0.06 -8.36 -6.14
N GLY A 71 -1.23 -8.62 -5.91
CA GLY A 71 -2.10 -7.70 -5.18
C GLY A 71 -1.66 -7.50 -3.73
N PHE A 72 -1.29 -8.59 -3.03
CA PHE A 72 -0.82 -8.53 -1.66
C PHE A 72 0.56 -7.87 -1.55
N VAL A 73 1.55 -8.32 -2.33
CA VAL A 73 2.91 -7.77 -2.30
C VAL A 73 2.92 -6.31 -2.78
N GLY A 74 2.10 -5.98 -3.78
CA GLY A 74 1.89 -4.60 -4.22
C GLY A 74 1.42 -3.69 -3.09
N SER A 75 0.50 -4.17 -2.23
CA SER A 75 0.04 -3.36 -1.09
C SER A 75 1.12 -3.07 -0.05
N ILE A 76 2.00 -4.05 0.17
CA ILE A 76 3.15 -3.90 1.06
C ILE A 76 4.17 -2.95 0.44
N PHE A 77 4.39 -3.06 -0.87
CA PHE A 77 5.30 -2.19 -1.61
C PHE A 77 4.81 -0.73 -1.61
N ASP A 78 3.50 -0.50 -1.76
CA ASP A 78 2.88 0.81 -1.66
C ASP A 78 3.16 1.47 -0.30
N SER A 79 2.90 0.73 0.79
CA SER A 79 3.22 1.17 2.14
C SER A 79 4.71 1.46 2.31
N PHE A 80 5.58 0.65 1.71
CA PHE A 80 7.02 0.86 1.77
C PHE A 80 7.45 2.15 1.07
N LEU A 81 6.94 2.41 -0.14
CA LEU A 81 7.20 3.66 -0.86
C LEU A 81 6.64 4.87 -0.10
N GLY A 82 5.42 4.76 0.42
CA GLY A 82 4.78 5.77 1.25
C GLY A 82 5.56 6.12 2.52
N ALA A 83 6.24 5.14 3.13
CA ALA A 83 7.07 5.37 4.30
C ALA A 83 8.44 5.98 3.99
N THR A 84 8.98 5.75 2.79
CA THR A 84 10.40 6.04 2.46
C THR A 84 10.57 7.29 1.61
N ILE A 85 9.81 7.40 0.52
CA ILE A 85 10.06 8.41 -0.52
C ILE A 85 8.94 9.43 -0.65
N GLN A 86 7.72 9.11 -0.18
CA GLN A 86 6.59 10.04 -0.27
C GLN A 86 6.86 11.29 0.56
N GLU A 87 6.55 12.45 -0.01
CA GLU A 87 6.69 13.74 0.65
C GLU A 87 5.79 13.87 1.87
N LYS A 88 6.34 14.46 2.94
CA LYS A 88 5.63 14.74 4.18
C LYS A 88 5.92 16.17 4.63
N TYR A 89 4.88 16.84 5.10
CA TYR A 89 4.91 18.19 5.61
C TYR A 89 4.33 18.22 7.02
N GLU A 90 4.77 19.18 7.82
CA GLU A 90 4.22 19.46 9.15
C GLU A 90 3.52 20.82 9.11
N THR A 91 2.26 20.86 9.55
CA THR A 91 1.49 22.09 9.65
C THR A 91 1.96 22.92 10.85
N GLN A 92 1.54 24.18 10.92
CA GLN A 92 1.82 25.04 12.08
C GLN A 92 1.23 24.52 13.39
N THR A 93 0.23 23.63 13.32
CA THR A 93 -0.38 22.96 14.48
C THR A 93 0.36 21.70 14.92
N GLY A 94 1.43 21.29 14.21
CA GLY A 94 2.21 20.09 14.47
C GLY A 94 1.60 18.81 13.88
N GLU A 95 0.62 18.93 12.98
CA GLU A 95 0.03 17.77 12.29
C GLU A 95 0.86 17.43 11.06
N ILE A 96 1.17 16.13 10.88
CA ILE A 96 1.85 15.65 9.68
C ILE A 96 0.81 15.44 8.57
N ILE A 97 1.08 16.02 7.41
CA ILE A 97 0.26 15.90 6.20
C ILE A 97 1.12 15.49 5.02
N GLU A 98 0.48 14.96 3.98
CA GLU A 98 1.15 14.39 2.79
C GLU A 98 0.89 15.18 1.51
N SER A 99 0.49 16.44 1.69
CA SER A 99 0.28 17.39 0.61
C SER A 99 0.76 18.76 1.05
N SER A 100 1.35 19.52 0.13
CA SER A 100 1.79 20.88 0.42
C SER A 100 0.58 21.78 0.70
N GLN A 101 0.54 22.36 1.90
CA GLN A 101 -0.45 23.38 2.30
C GLN A 101 0.24 24.69 2.67
N GLU A 102 -0.50 25.80 2.62
CA GLU A 102 0.02 27.12 2.98
C GLU A 102 0.51 27.11 4.44
N GLY A 103 1.78 27.49 4.63
CA GLY A 103 2.41 27.52 5.95
C GLY A 103 2.87 26.16 6.49
N ALA A 104 2.75 25.07 5.72
CA ALA A 104 3.31 23.77 6.09
C ALA A 104 4.80 23.69 5.72
N ILE A 105 5.60 23.07 6.60
CA ILE A 105 7.04 22.94 6.46
C ILE A 105 7.35 21.53 5.97
N PHE A 106 8.20 21.40 4.95
CA PHE A 106 8.65 20.09 4.47
C PHE A 106 9.50 19.40 5.53
N ILE A 107 9.16 18.16 5.90
CA ILE A 107 9.86 17.40 6.94
C ILE A 107 10.63 16.18 6.40
N SER A 108 10.13 15.50 5.38
CA SER A 108 10.71 14.22 4.92
C SER A 108 10.21 13.82 3.53
N GLY A 109 10.89 12.84 2.93
CA GLY A 109 10.59 12.27 1.62
C GLY A 109 11.30 13.01 0.49
N ILE A 110 10.73 12.96 -0.70
CA ILE A 110 11.21 13.72 -1.86
C ILE A 110 10.08 14.60 -2.37
N SER A 111 10.28 15.91 -2.43
CA SER A 111 9.27 16.98 -2.67
C SER A 111 8.55 16.96 -4.04
N TRP A 112 8.71 15.88 -4.80
CA TRP A 112 8.09 15.63 -6.11
C TRP A 112 7.43 14.25 -6.16
N VAL A 113 7.62 13.43 -5.12
CA VAL A 113 7.02 12.11 -4.96
C VAL A 113 5.82 12.29 -4.04
N ASN A 114 4.70 12.62 -4.65
CA ASN A 114 3.40 12.62 -3.99
C ASN A 114 2.74 11.23 -4.11
N ASN A 115 1.52 11.11 -3.60
CA ASN A 115 0.73 9.87 -3.66
C ASN A 115 0.56 9.36 -5.11
N ASP A 116 0.35 10.24 -6.08
CA ASP A 116 0.20 9.85 -7.48
C ASP A 116 1.47 9.20 -8.05
N MET A 117 2.65 9.73 -7.68
CA MET A 117 3.92 9.13 -8.08
C MET A 117 4.13 7.76 -7.43
N VAL A 118 3.78 7.61 -6.15
CA VAL A 118 3.83 6.32 -5.45
C VAL A 118 2.91 5.30 -6.13
N ASN A 119 1.67 5.68 -6.43
CA ASN A 119 0.72 4.85 -7.15
C ASN A 119 1.22 4.45 -8.54
N LEU A 120 1.86 5.37 -9.26
CA LEU A 120 2.46 5.09 -10.57
C LEU A 120 3.59 4.05 -10.45
N MET A 121 4.47 4.20 -9.47
CA MET A 121 5.55 3.25 -9.21
C MET A 121 5.01 1.86 -8.83
N ASN A 122 3.98 1.81 -7.98
CA ASN A 122 3.32 0.58 -7.59
C ASN A 122 2.62 -0.10 -8.79
N THR A 123 1.96 0.70 -9.64
CA THR A 123 1.31 0.23 -10.87
C THR A 123 2.31 -0.36 -11.86
N ALA A 124 3.54 0.17 -11.94
CA ALA A 124 4.61 -0.41 -12.76
C ALA A 124 5.24 -1.67 -12.12
N PHE A 125 5.28 -1.73 -10.79
CA PHE A 125 5.84 -2.85 -10.04
C PHE A 125 5.01 -4.13 -10.18
N ALA A 126 3.68 -4.05 -10.05
CA ALA A 126 2.83 -5.24 -10.05
C ALA A 126 2.93 -6.11 -11.34
N PRO A 127 2.90 -5.54 -12.58
CA PRO A 127 3.12 -6.31 -13.80
C PRO A 127 4.51 -6.91 -13.90
N THR A 128 5.54 -6.19 -13.41
CA THR A 128 6.92 -6.68 -13.40
C THR A 128 7.05 -7.90 -12.50
N LEU A 129 6.45 -7.85 -11.31
CA LEU A 129 6.39 -8.99 -10.39
C LEU A 129 5.65 -10.17 -11.02
N MET A 130 4.51 -9.92 -11.67
CA MET A 130 3.74 -10.95 -12.37
C MET A 130 4.55 -11.59 -13.51
N TYR A 131 5.30 -10.80 -14.28
CA TYR A 131 6.16 -11.31 -15.34
C TYR A 131 7.20 -12.31 -14.82
N PHE A 132 7.89 -11.98 -13.72
CA PHE A 132 8.84 -12.90 -13.10
C PHE A 132 8.16 -14.15 -12.54
N TYR A 133 6.99 -14.01 -11.92
CA TYR A 133 6.20 -15.14 -11.43
C TYR A 133 5.88 -16.12 -12.57
N LEU A 134 5.37 -15.63 -13.70
CA LEU A 134 5.05 -16.45 -14.88
C LEU A 134 6.26 -17.07 -15.57
N LYS A 135 7.49 -16.63 -15.28
CA LYS A 135 8.71 -17.24 -15.80
C LYS A 135 9.19 -18.42 -14.97
N ILE A 136 8.79 -18.46 -13.70
CA ILE A 136 9.22 -19.48 -12.74
C ILE A 136 8.27 -20.69 -12.77
N PHE A 137 6.98 -20.46 -13.05
CA PHE A 137 5.91 -21.45 -13.07
C PHE A 137 5.37 -21.67 -14.48
#